data_AF-A0A960QXL9-F1
#
_entry.id   AF-A0A960QXL9-F1
#
_cell.length_a   1.000
_cell.length_b   1.000
_cell.length_c   1.000
_cell.angle_alpha   90.00
_cell.angle_beta   90.00
_cell.angle_gamma   90.00
#
_symmetry.space_group_name_H-M   'P 1'
#
loop_
_entity.id
_entity.type
_entity.pdbx_description
1 polymer ?
#
loop_
_entity_poly.entity_id
_entity_poly.type
_entity_poly.pdbx_seq_one_letter_code
_entity_poly.pdbx_strand_id
1 'polypeptide(L)'
;MPLHSRAVRVIRSHWPTGLTILAFLPPAIMLVVAWHFTVNLPRSDDWTIVAPVIVEARAGKLSWDHLHAQVGDARMPVPRLVHAALALSTDWDQHYESAAILFFTFLTFLYFLILLGRAFPRAPGKRAVLSLAGSLLIFWPAMGMYWTFPTTLCYAIGTSLVLAIVLMMGTRWHPVAKVIGGACLAFLAGETFLSGWLAWGVLLVLTLLNAWQEGWRRRWPLAIGVVLLALGLALFDYLPGWESHVGQAKSGGVKPSLLEYTVFFCRWMGSPFSSAPFWIHDLAPAAQWQMNAGLVLGGTFVLGIASISVVALIRCLKDRTATGKLAPWLAITAFAIAAGVLVTLGRTRFSPTFCFLGRYVSFSIWAYLGAAGLFLTLWPDFPGRGRDTGILCAG
;
A
#
# COMPACT_ATOMS: atom_id res chain seq x y z
N MET A 1 -26.23 -23.60 13.13
CA MET A 1 -25.87 -23.60 11.69
C MET A 1 -24.35 -23.59 11.56
N PRO A 2 -23.71 -24.51 10.83
CA PRO A 2 -22.28 -24.75 10.96
C PRO A 2 -21.46 -23.76 10.11
N LEU A 3 -20.95 -22.70 10.75
CA LEU A 3 -20.02 -21.73 10.14
C LEU A 3 -18.66 -22.36 9.80
N HIS A 4 -18.26 -23.45 10.47
CA HIS A 4 -16.96 -24.09 10.27
C HIS A 4 -16.82 -24.86 8.94
N SER A 5 -17.91 -25.36 8.33
CA SER A 5 -17.81 -26.22 7.14
C SER A 5 -17.64 -25.47 5.82
N ARG A 6 -17.92 -24.15 5.77
CA ARG A 6 -17.75 -23.32 4.56
C ARG A 6 -16.35 -22.73 4.42
N ALA A 7 -15.69 -22.33 5.52
CA ALA A 7 -14.34 -21.78 5.46
C ALA A 7 -13.32 -22.79 4.93
N VAL A 8 -13.39 -24.05 5.40
CA VAL A 8 -12.48 -25.13 4.96
C VAL A 8 -12.73 -25.54 3.50
N ARG A 9 -13.98 -25.43 3.01
CA ARG A 9 -14.33 -25.78 1.62
C ARG A 9 -13.86 -24.72 0.61
N VAL A 10 -13.80 -23.45 1.02
CA VAL A 10 -13.16 -22.38 0.22
C VAL A 10 -11.65 -22.61 0.11
N ILE A 11 -11.00 -23.21 1.11
CA ILE A 11 -9.56 -23.49 1.04
C ILE A 11 -9.27 -24.69 0.13
N ARG A 12 -10.08 -25.76 0.19
CA ARG A 12 -9.83 -27.01 -0.55
C ARG A 12 -10.07 -26.98 -2.06
N SER A 13 -10.96 -26.12 -2.58
CA SER A 13 -11.20 -26.03 -4.04
C SER A 13 -10.44 -24.88 -4.73
N HIS A 14 -9.55 -24.19 -4.00
CA HIS A 14 -8.97 -22.92 -4.46
C HIS A 14 -7.43 -22.88 -4.52
N TRP A 15 -6.69 -23.93 -4.09
CA TRP A 15 -5.23 -24.03 -4.28
C TRP A 15 -4.69 -25.49 -4.28
N PRO A 16 -3.64 -25.87 -5.07
CA PRO A 16 -2.87 -25.08 -6.03
C PRO A 16 -2.74 -25.68 -7.46
N THR A 17 -2.79 -24.80 -8.46
CA THR A 17 -1.95 -24.95 -9.66
C THR A 17 -0.49 -24.64 -9.27
N GLY A 18 0.50 -25.31 -9.88
CA GLY A 18 1.91 -25.14 -9.51
C GLY A 18 2.39 -23.68 -9.45
N LEU A 19 1.84 -22.81 -10.31
CA LEU A 19 2.15 -21.38 -10.35
C LEU A 19 1.88 -20.62 -9.04
N THR A 20 0.91 -21.04 -8.22
CA THR A 20 0.71 -20.31 -6.96
C THR A 20 1.58 -20.81 -5.82
N ILE A 21 2.02 -22.06 -5.86
CA ILE A 21 3.10 -22.49 -4.96
C ILE A 21 4.35 -21.66 -5.26
N LEU A 22 4.65 -21.44 -6.55
CA LEU A 22 5.75 -20.57 -6.98
C LEU A 22 5.58 -19.11 -6.52
N ALA A 23 4.35 -18.64 -6.27
CA ALA A 23 4.12 -17.30 -5.73
C ALA A 23 4.54 -17.15 -4.25
N PHE A 24 4.91 -18.23 -3.55
CA PHE A 24 5.52 -18.14 -2.21
C PHE A 24 7.05 -18.18 -2.25
N LEU A 25 7.65 -18.38 -3.43
CA LEU A 25 9.09 -18.38 -3.57
C LEU A 25 9.71 -16.98 -3.36
N PRO A 26 9.19 -15.88 -3.96
CA PRO A 26 9.75 -14.55 -3.73
C PRO A 26 9.80 -14.09 -2.26
N PRO A 27 8.74 -14.25 -1.42
CA PRO A 27 8.85 -13.92 0.00
C PRO A 27 9.90 -14.74 0.73
N ALA A 28 10.05 -16.04 0.40
CA ALA A 28 11.07 -16.88 1.00
C ALA A 28 12.49 -16.41 0.63
N ILE A 29 12.70 -16.05 -0.65
CA ILE A 29 13.97 -15.47 -1.10
C ILE A 29 14.24 -14.14 -0.39
N MET A 30 13.25 -13.25 -0.30
CA MET A 30 13.42 -11.96 0.38
C MET A 30 13.68 -12.11 1.87
N LEU A 31 13.16 -13.16 2.53
CA LEU A 31 13.53 -13.48 3.90
C LEU A 31 15.01 -13.80 4.04
N VAL A 32 15.55 -14.66 3.16
CA VAL A 32 16.98 -15.00 3.16
C VAL A 32 17.84 -13.77 2.84
N VAL A 33 17.44 -12.96 1.86
CA VAL A 33 18.14 -11.73 1.48
C VAL A 33 18.13 -10.72 2.63
N ALA A 34 16.97 -10.43 3.22
CA ALA A 34 16.89 -9.51 4.35
C ALA A 34 17.71 -10.00 5.53
N TRP A 35 17.65 -11.30 5.84
CA TRP A 35 18.45 -11.88 6.92
C TRP A 35 19.95 -11.78 6.67
N HIS A 36 20.41 -12.02 5.43
CA HIS A 36 21.84 -12.00 5.12
C HIS A 36 22.42 -10.58 4.97
N PHE A 37 21.63 -9.64 4.47
CA PHE A 37 22.09 -8.28 4.15
C PHE A 37 21.69 -7.22 5.18
N THR A 38 20.89 -7.57 6.19
CA THR A 38 20.70 -6.71 7.35
C THR A 38 21.97 -6.75 8.20
N VAL A 39 22.40 -5.59 8.67
CA VAL A 39 23.54 -5.46 9.57
C VAL A 39 23.01 -4.84 10.86
N ASN A 40 23.49 -5.30 12.02
CA ASN A 40 23.12 -4.73 13.32
C ASN A 40 23.83 -3.38 13.55
N LEU A 41 23.54 -2.39 12.71
CA LEU A 41 24.11 -1.05 12.80
C LEU A 41 23.07 -0.01 12.35
N PRO A 42 22.57 0.84 13.27
CA PRO A 42 21.60 1.87 12.94
C PRO A 42 22.11 2.78 11.83
N ARG A 43 21.26 3.07 10.84
CA ARG A 43 21.60 3.87 9.67
C ARG A 43 20.69 5.08 9.53
N SER A 44 21.28 6.25 9.23
CA SER A 44 20.56 7.48 8.86
C SER A 44 19.38 7.76 9.81
N ASP A 45 18.14 7.57 9.32
CA ASP A 45 16.91 7.90 10.01
C ASP A 45 16.66 7.01 11.24
N ASP A 46 17.34 5.87 11.39
CA ASP A 46 17.26 5.06 12.61
C ASP A 46 17.74 5.85 13.83
N TRP A 47 18.77 6.68 13.68
CA TRP A 47 19.33 7.49 14.77
C TRP A 47 18.36 8.56 15.27
N THR A 48 17.44 9.02 14.43
CA THR A 48 16.51 10.11 14.76
C THR A 48 15.10 9.61 15.02
N ILE A 49 14.65 8.54 14.35
CA ILE A 49 13.30 8.00 14.48
C ILE A 49 13.23 6.92 15.56
N VAL A 50 14.21 6.01 15.59
CA VAL A 50 14.16 4.74 16.33
C VAL A 50 14.95 4.80 17.63
N ALA A 51 16.21 5.24 17.56
CA ALA A 51 17.12 5.27 18.71
C ALA A 51 16.58 6.01 19.94
N PRO A 52 15.98 7.23 19.82
CA PRO A 52 15.50 7.96 20.99
C PRO A 52 14.42 7.20 21.76
N VAL A 53 13.51 6.54 21.05
CA VAL A 53 12.43 5.76 21.66
C VAL A 53 12.99 4.56 22.42
N ILE A 54 14.02 3.90 21.89
CA ILE A 54 14.68 2.76 22.52
C ILE A 54 15.41 3.17 23.80
N VAL A 55 16.14 4.29 23.76
CA VAL A 55 16.85 4.83 24.93
C VAL A 55 15.88 5.12 26.07
N GLU A 56 14.77 5.82 25.77
CA GLU A 56 13.75 6.13 26.77
C GLU A 56 13.01 4.88 27.26
N ALA A 57 12.75 3.91 26.38
CA ALA A 57 12.13 2.64 26.76
C ALA A 57 13.02 1.83 27.71
N ARG A 58 14.33 1.72 27.43
CA ARG A 58 15.29 1.04 28.31
C ARG A 58 15.49 1.77 29.64
N ALA A 59 15.35 3.10 29.65
CA ALA A 59 15.40 3.89 30.86
C ALA A 59 14.11 3.79 31.71
N GLY A 60 13.06 3.10 31.24
CA GLY A 60 11.75 3.07 31.90
C GLY A 60 11.01 4.40 31.87
N LYS A 61 11.35 5.28 30.91
CA LYS A 61 10.87 6.66 30.79
C LYS A 61 10.06 6.92 29.51
N LEU A 62 9.81 5.88 28.71
CA LEU A 62 9.00 6.00 27.50
C LEU A 62 7.60 6.53 27.84
N SER A 63 7.25 7.64 27.22
CA SER A 63 5.96 8.32 27.41
C SER A 63 5.23 8.47 26.06
N TRP A 64 3.96 8.88 26.10
CA TRP A 64 3.22 9.19 24.88
C TRP A 64 3.89 10.31 24.09
N ASP A 65 4.40 11.34 24.76
CA ASP A 65 5.10 12.45 24.11
C ASP A 65 6.32 11.99 23.32
N HIS A 66 7.08 11.02 23.83
CA HIS A 66 8.21 10.42 23.12
C HIS A 66 7.76 9.65 21.86
N LEU A 67 6.67 8.88 21.96
CA LEU A 67 6.12 8.13 20.82
C LEU A 67 5.54 9.06 19.75
N HIS A 68 4.85 10.11 20.18
CA HIS A 68 4.12 11.04 19.33
C HIS A 68 4.96 12.26 18.87
N ALA A 69 6.22 12.38 19.34
CA ALA A 69 7.12 13.44 18.90
C ALA A 69 7.27 13.46 17.37
N GLN A 70 7.16 14.65 16.78
CA GLN A 70 7.35 14.80 15.33
C GLN A 70 8.81 14.55 14.95
N VAL A 71 9.04 13.72 13.92
CA VAL A 71 10.36 13.58 13.30
C VAL A 71 10.23 13.78 11.79
N GLY A 72 10.87 14.85 11.32
CA GLY A 72 10.72 15.33 9.96
C GLY A 72 9.27 15.73 9.69
N ASP A 73 8.66 15.06 8.70
CA ASP A 73 7.32 15.38 8.20
C ASP A 73 6.25 14.39 8.69
N ALA A 74 6.49 13.67 9.80
CA ALA A 74 5.54 12.70 10.34
C ALA A 74 5.62 12.55 11.87
N ARG A 75 4.49 12.19 12.48
CA ARG A 75 4.41 11.52 13.78
C ARG A 75 4.07 10.06 13.50
N MET A 76 4.75 9.16 14.21
CA MET A 76 4.78 7.74 13.85
C MET A 76 4.74 6.86 15.11
N PRO A 77 3.78 7.05 16.03
CA PRO A 77 3.78 6.33 17.31
C PRO A 77 3.61 4.81 17.13
N VAL A 78 2.84 4.36 16.13
CA VAL A 78 2.62 2.92 15.88
C VAL A 78 3.92 2.18 15.53
N PRO A 79 4.68 2.55 14.48
CA PRO A 79 5.94 1.86 14.17
C PRO A 79 6.96 2.05 15.28
N ARG A 80 7.01 3.20 15.97
CA ARG A 80 7.90 3.41 17.13
C ARG A 80 7.61 2.46 18.28
N LEU A 81 6.33 2.18 18.56
CA LEU A 81 5.96 1.19 19.56
C LEU A 81 6.44 -0.21 19.17
N VAL A 82 6.34 -0.56 17.89
CA VAL A 82 6.86 -1.83 17.37
C VAL A 82 8.39 -1.89 17.48
N HIS A 83 9.10 -0.83 17.09
CA HIS A 83 10.55 -0.72 17.25
C HIS A 83 10.97 -0.85 18.72
N ALA A 84 10.30 -0.16 19.64
CA ALA A 84 10.57 -0.25 21.08
C ALA A 84 10.38 -1.67 21.60
N ALA A 85 9.26 -2.32 21.25
CA ALA A 85 8.97 -3.69 21.66
C ALA A 85 10.02 -4.68 21.16
N LEU A 86 10.40 -4.59 19.88
CA LEU A 86 11.45 -5.44 19.30
C LEU A 86 12.79 -5.19 19.99
N ALA A 87 13.22 -3.93 20.08
CA ALA A 87 14.52 -3.57 20.64
C ALA A 87 14.70 -3.90 22.13
N LEU A 88 13.61 -3.91 22.91
CA LEU A 88 13.62 -4.38 24.29
C LEU A 88 13.73 -5.91 24.38
N SER A 89 13.19 -6.63 23.39
CA SER A 89 13.18 -8.10 23.39
C SER A 89 14.40 -8.75 22.71
N THR A 90 15.13 -8.01 21.87
CA THR A 90 16.21 -8.55 21.02
C THR A 90 17.53 -7.80 21.17
N ASP A 91 17.66 -6.98 22.21
CA ASP A 91 18.79 -6.07 22.41
C ASP A 91 19.05 -5.12 21.23
N TRP A 92 18.00 -4.77 20.49
CA TRP A 92 18.04 -3.94 19.28
C TRP A 92 18.79 -4.59 18.11
N ASP A 93 18.60 -5.89 17.94
CA ASP A 93 19.00 -6.60 16.72
C ASP A 93 18.07 -6.22 15.55
N GLN A 94 18.64 -5.61 14.50
CA GLN A 94 17.93 -5.08 13.34
C GLN A 94 17.37 -6.18 12.44
N HIS A 95 17.84 -7.43 12.53
CA HIS A 95 17.28 -8.54 11.75
C HIS A 95 15.81 -8.78 12.10
N TYR A 96 15.43 -8.55 13.36
CA TYR A 96 14.04 -8.70 13.79
C TYR A 96 13.15 -7.55 13.29
N GLU A 97 13.70 -6.35 13.11
CA GLU A 97 12.99 -5.23 12.50
C GLU A 97 12.77 -5.48 11.00
N SER A 98 13.80 -5.99 10.30
CA SER A 98 13.69 -6.47 8.91
C SER A 98 12.69 -7.63 8.77
N ALA A 99 12.68 -8.57 9.73
CA ALA A 99 11.70 -9.65 9.78
C ALA A 99 10.27 -9.12 10.01
N ALA A 100 10.10 -8.09 10.85
CA ALA A 100 8.82 -7.43 11.04
C ALA A 100 8.32 -6.74 9.77
N ILE A 101 9.19 -6.07 9.02
CA ILE A 101 8.87 -5.51 7.70
C ILE A 101 8.33 -6.62 6.79
N LEU A 102 9.08 -7.72 6.65
CA LEU A 102 8.69 -8.86 5.83
C LEU A 102 7.37 -9.50 6.30
N PHE A 103 7.15 -9.58 7.60
CA PHE A 103 5.89 -10.09 8.17
C PHE A 103 4.69 -9.24 7.70
N PHE A 104 4.76 -7.92 7.84
CA PHE A 104 3.67 -7.03 7.39
C PHE A 104 3.52 -7.01 5.87
N THR A 105 4.62 -7.09 5.10
CA THR A 105 4.55 -7.24 3.65
C THR A 105 3.93 -8.58 3.24
N PHE A 106 4.27 -9.67 3.92
CA PHE A 106 3.67 -10.99 3.70
C PHE A 106 2.19 -10.99 4.03
N LEU A 107 1.79 -10.37 5.14
CA LEU A 107 0.39 -10.19 5.49
C LEU A 107 -0.36 -9.41 4.39
N THR A 108 0.26 -8.35 3.86
CA THR A 108 -0.27 -7.58 2.73
C THR A 108 -0.41 -8.43 1.47
N PHE A 109 0.56 -9.31 1.19
CA PHE A 109 0.48 -10.26 0.08
C PHE A 109 -0.66 -11.28 0.27
N LEU A 110 -0.83 -11.83 1.49
CA LEU A 110 -1.97 -12.71 1.80
C LEU A 110 -3.31 -11.98 1.57
N TYR A 111 -3.39 -10.70 1.95
CA TYR A 111 -4.58 -9.90 1.69
C TYR A 111 -4.86 -9.74 0.20
N PHE A 112 -3.83 -9.49 -0.59
CA PHE A 112 -3.92 -9.46 -2.05
C PHE A 112 -4.40 -10.80 -2.63
N LEU A 113 -3.89 -11.94 -2.15
CA LEU A 113 -4.35 -13.27 -2.56
C LEU A 113 -5.83 -13.51 -2.23
N ILE A 114 -6.30 -13.04 -1.07
CA ILE A 114 -7.72 -13.12 -0.69
C ILE A 114 -8.57 -12.26 -1.63
N LEU A 115 -8.12 -11.05 -1.99
CA LEU A 115 -8.81 -10.19 -2.95
C LEU A 115 -8.91 -10.85 -4.33
N LEU A 116 -7.83 -11.47 -4.82
CA LEU A 116 -7.85 -12.25 -6.05
C LEU A 116 -8.85 -13.41 -6.00
N GLY A 117 -8.87 -14.14 -4.88
CA GLY A 117 -9.84 -15.23 -4.64
C GLY A 117 -11.29 -14.76 -4.73
N ARG A 118 -11.59 -13.59 -4.17
CA ARG A 118 -12.93 -12.98 -4.22
C ARG A 118 -13.29 -12.43 -5.59
N ALA A 119 -12.35 -11.81 -6.28
CA ALA A 119 -12.58 -11.21 -7.61
C ALA A 119 -12.74 -12.26 -8.71
N PHE A 120 -11.98 -13.37 -8.63
CA PHE A 120 -11.84 -14.35 -9.71
C PHE A 120 -12.09 -15.81 -9.26
N PRO A 121 -13.22 -16.13 -8.59
CA PRO A 121 -13.43 -17.45 -7.99
C PRO A 121 -13.37 -18.59 -9.01
N ARG A 122 -13.91 -18.37 -10.22
CA ARG A 122 -14.00 -19.36 -11.31
C ARG A 122 -12.84 -19.28 -12.33
N ALA A 123 -11.82 -18.46 -12.09
CA ALA A 123 -10.70 -18.29 -13.02
C ALA A 123 -9.35 -18.58 -12.33
N PRO A 124 -9.07 -19.85 -11.98
CA PRO A 124 -7.85 -20.23 -11.24
C PRO A 124 -6.56 -19.89 -12.00
N GLY A 125 -6.57 -19.94 -13.34
CA GLY A 125 -5.42 -19.51 -14.16
C GLY A 125 -5.09 -18.02 -13.98
N LYS A 126 -6.10 -17.14 -14.08
CA LYS A 126 -5.93 -15.69 -13.84
C LYS A 126 -5.43 -15.42 -12.43
N ARG A 127 -6.01 -16.11 -11.43
CA ARG A 127 -5.55 -16.02 -10.03
C ARG A 127 -4.09 -16.43 -9.88
N ALA A 128 -3.68 -17.54 -10.48
CA ALA A 128 -2.33 -18.06 -10.34
C ALA A 128 -1.29 -17.12 -10.98
N VAL A 129 -1.56 -16.62 -12.20
CA VAL A 129 -0.68 -15.66 -12.88
C VAL A 129 -0.56 -14.36 -12.08
N LEU A 130 -1.68 -13.79 -11.61
CA LEU A 130 -1.66 -12.58 -10.79
C LEU A 130 -1.03 -12.79 -9.42
N SER A 131 -1.17 -13.98 -8.83
CA SER A 131 -0.52 -14.32 -7.56
C SER A 131 0.99 -14.30 -7.73
N LEU A 132 1.51 -14.93 -8.79
CA LEU A 132 2.94 -14.94 -9.09
C LEU A 132 3.45 -13.55 -9.44
N ALA A 133 2.77 -12.83 -10.35
CA ALA A 133 3.15 -11.47 -10.73
C ALA A 133 3.10 -10.50 -9.54
N GLY A 134 2.03 -10.59 -8.73
CA GLY A 134 1.89 -9.82 -7.50
C GLY A 134 2.97 -10.14 -6.48
N SER A 135 3.32 -11.42 -6.31
CA SER A 135 4.44 -11.79 -5.45
C SER A 135 5.78 -11.24 -5.94
N LEU A 136 6.07 -11.33 -7.24
CA LEU A 136 7.31 -10.82 -7.80
C LEU A 136 7.43 -9.30 -7.61
N LEU A 137 6.33 -8.57 -7.79
CA LEU A 137 6.30 -7.13 -7.60
C LEU A 137 6.36 -6.73 -6.12
N ILE A 138 5.57 -7.36 -5.25
CA ILE A 138 5.54 -7.02 -3.81
C ILE A 138 6.89 -7.33 -3.15
N PHE A 139 7.54 -8.43 -3.52
CA PHE A 139 8.84 -8.87 -3.00
C PHE A 139 9.99 -8.57 -3.96
N TRP A 140 9.89 -7.42 -4.65
CA TRP A 140 10.84 -7.06 -5.69
C TRP A 140 12.23 -6.73 -5.10
N PRO A 141 13.32 -7.34 -5.61
CA PRO A 141 14.67 -7.10 -5.08
C PRO A 141 15.16 -5.65 -5.21
N ALA A 142 14.67 -4.88 -6.20
CA ALA A 142 15.08 -3.47 -6.32
C ALA A 142 14.56 -2.60 -5.17
N MET A 143 13.66 -3.12 -4.34
CA MET A 143 13.30 -2.53 -3.05
C MET A 143 14.30 -2.89 -1.94
N GLY A 144 15.57 -3.18 -2.25
CA GLY A 144 16.60 -3.58 -1.26
C GLY A 144 16.60 -2.76 0.03
N MET A 145 16.52 -1.43 -0.10
CA MET A 145 16.43 -0.50 1.05
C MET A 145 15.18 -0.73 1.91
N TYR A 146 14.07 -1.15 1.33
CA TYR A 146 12.86 -1.50 2.05
C TYR A 146 13.03 -2.76 2.91
N TRP A 147 13.88 -3.70 2.48
CA TRP A 147 14.03 -4.98 3.20
C TRP A 147 15.00 -4.91 4.36
N THR A 148 16.00 -4.01 4.29
CA THR A 148 17.11 -3.95 5.25
C THR A 148 17.13 -2.67 6.08
N PHE A 149 16.18 -1.76 5.90
CA PHE A 149 16.14 -0.49 6.62
C PHE A 149 14.92 -0.42 7.55
N PRO A 150 15.11 -0.57 8.87
CA PRO A 150 14.03 -0.61 9.86
C PRO A 150 13.01 0.53 9.75
N THR A 151 13.44 1.76 9.47
CA THR A 151 12.52 2.90 9.28
C THR A 151 11.42 2.69 8.23
N THR A 152 11.57 1.73 7.31
CA THR A 152 10.55 1.41 6.31
C THR A 152 9.39 0.56 6.84
N LEU A 153 9.49 0.09 8.08
CA LEU A 153 8.41 -0.60 8.81
C LEU A 153 7.12 0.22 8.84
N CYS A 154 7.21 1.55 8.94
CA CYS A 154 6.06 2.44 8.90
C CYS A 154 5.23 2.29 7.60
N TYR A 155 5.88 2.05 6.47
CA TYR A 155 5.24 1.86 5.17
C TYR A 155 4.63 0.46 5.05
N ALA A 156 5.29 -0.56 5.60
CA ALA A 156 4.80 -1.94 5.60
C ALA A 156 3.51 -2.07 6.43
N ILE A 157 3.52 -1.53 7.66
CA ILE A 157 2.34 -1.51 8.53
C ILE A 157 1.22 -0.70 7.87
N GLY A 158 1.50 0.53 7.42
CA GLY A 158 0.49 1.41 6.82
C GLY A 158 -0.20 0.78 5.61
N THR A 159 0.57 0.21 4.69
CA THR A 159 0.03 -0.49 3.51
C THR A 159 -0.80 -1.72 3.92
N SER A 160 -0.34 -2.50 4.89
CA SER A 160 -1.06 -3.69 5.37
C SER A 160 -2.42 -3.31 5.96
N LEU A 161 -2.51 -2.20 6.71
CA LEU A 161 -3.74 -1.69 7.31
C LEU A 161 -4.70 -1.17 6.24
N VAL A 162 -4.20 -0.48 5.22
CA VAL A 162 -5.02 -0.05 4.07
C VAL A 162 -5.65 -1.25 3.36
N LEU A 163 -4.88 -2.31 3.07
CA LEU A 163 -5.45 -3.51 2.46
C LEU A 163 -6.39 -4.26 3.40
N ALA A 164 -6.15 -4.23 4.71
CA ALA A 164 -7.08 -4.78 5.70
C ALA A 164 -8.43 -4.04 5.66
N ILE A 165 -8.43 -2.71 5.51
CA ILE A 165 -9.66 -1.91 5.31
C ILE A 165 -10.37 -2.38 4.03
N VAL A 166 -9.66 -2.46 2.91
CA VAL A 166 -10.24 -2.91 1.62
C VAL A 166 -10.90 -4.29 1.76
N LEU A 167 -10.23 -5.22 2.43
CA LEU A 167 -10.76 -6.56 2.68
C LEU A 167 -11.97 -6.57 3.62
N MET A 168 -11.91 -5.81 4.72
CA MET A 168 -12.96 -5.71 5.72
C MET A 168 -14.23 -5.15 5.10
N MET A 169 -14.11 -4.12 4.26
CA MET A 169 -15.24 -3.51 3.57
C MET A 169 -15.95 -4.50 2.63
N GLY A 170 -15.22 -5.46 2.06
CA GLY A 170 -15.76 -6.56 1.25
C GLY A 170 -16.36 -7.74 2.02
N THR A 171 -16.40 -7.71 3.36
CA THR A 171 -17.01 -8.80 4.17
C THR A 171 -18.54 -8.71 4.21
N ARG A 172 -19.18 -9.67 4.89
CA ARG A 172 -20.63 -9.66 5.18
C ARG A 172 -20.96 -9.15 6.58
N TRP A 173 -20.00 -8.49 7.25
CA TRP A 173 -20.24 -7.91 8.57
C TRP A 173 -21.31 -6.83 8.52
N HIS A 174 -21.92 -6.54 9.67
CA HIS A 174 -22.87 -5.45 9.78
C HIS A 174 -22.21 -4.14 9.32
N PRO A 175 -22.88 -3.29 8.52
CA PRO A 175 -22.23 -2.14 7.89
C PRO A 175 -21.61 -1.16 8.90
N VAL A 176 -22.26 -0.95 10.06
CA VAL A 176 -21.70 -0.12 11.14
C VAL A 176 -20.41 -0.71 11.68
N ALA A 177 -20.32 -2.03 11.84
CA ALA A 177 -19.10 -2.70 12.31
C ALA A 177 -17.97 -2.57 11.27
N LYS A 178 -18.28 -2.61 9.96
CA LYS A 178 -17.30 -2.34 8.90
C LYS A 178 -16.74 -0.92 8.99
N VAL A 179 -17.61 0.08 9.19
CA VAL A 179 -17.21 1.49 9.29
C VAL A 179 -16.39 1.75 10.54
N ILE A 180 -16.82 1.24 11.71
CA ILE A 180 -16.07 1.39 12.97
C ILE A 180 -14.72 0.67 12.88
N GLY A 181 -14.71 -0.61 12.47
CA GLY A 181 -13.46 -1.35 12.32
C GLY A 181 -12.53 -0.73 11.27
N GLY A 182 -13.09 -0.23 10.17
CA GLY A 182 -12.35 0.50 9.15
C GLY A 182 -11.77 1.82 9.67
N ALA A 183 -12.50 2.56 10.50
CA ALA A 183 -12.04 3.80 11.12
C ALA A 183 -10.91 3.53 12.14
N CYS A 184 -11.01 2.46 12.94
CA CYS A 184 -9.93 2.04 13.82
C CYS A 184 -8.66 1.69 13.02
N LEU A 185 -8.79 0.95 11.92
CA LEU A 185 -7.65 0.63 11.04
C LEU A 185 -7.09 1.88 10.34
N ALA A 186 -7.94 2.82 9.94
CA ALA A 186 -7.52 4.07 9.29
C ALA A 186 -6.80 5.01 10.27
N PHE A 187 -7.26 5.07 11.53
CA PHE A 187 -6.57 5.74 12.62
C PHE A 187 -5.18 5.13 12.81
N LEU A 188 -5.09 3.82 13.02
CA LEU A 188 -3.80 3.13 13.16
C LEU A 188 -2.88 3.34 11.96
N ALA A 189 -3.42 3.41 10.73
CA ALA A 189 -2.64 3.71 9.54
C ALA A 189 -2.13 5.15 9.53
N GLY A 190 -2.96 6.14 9.90
CA GLY A 190 -2.54 7.54 10.05
C GLY A 190 -1.36 7.70 11.01
N GLU A 191 -1.33 6.88 12.05
CA GLU A 191 -0.27 6.83 13.05
C GLU A 191 1.00 6.06 12.61
N THR A 192 1.07 5.57 11.37
CA THR A 192 2.31 4.96 10.84
C THR A 192 3.17 5.95 10.09
N PHE A 193 2.60 6.69 9.14
CA PHE A 193 3.30 7.67 8.31
C PHE A 193 2.29 8.57 7.61
N LEU A 194 2.75 9.68 7.00
CA LEU A 194 1.87 10.61 6.29
C LEU A 194 1.02 9.95 5.18
N SER A 195 1.55 8.94 4.47
CA SER A 195 0.78 8.19 3.47
C SER A 195 -0.32 7.33 4.08
N GLY A 196 -0.21 6.94 5.34
CA GLY A 196 -1.23 6.18 6.06
C GLY A 196 -2.52 6.97 6.28
N TRP A 197 -2.45 8.30 6.34
CA TRP A 197 -3.64 9.16 6.39
C TRP A 197 -4.56 9.02 5.16
N LEU A 198 -4.02 8.55 4.03
CA LEU A 198 -4.82 8.25 2.84
C LEU A 198 -5.80 7.08 3.07
N ALA A 199 -5.60 6.28 4.13
CA ALA A 199 -6.53 5.23 4.55
C ALA A 199 -7.94 5.79 4.83
N TRP A 200 -8.05 7.03 5.32
CA TRP A 200 -9.33 7.69 5.53
C TRP A 200 -10.08 7.94 4.22
N GLY A 201 -9.36 8.35 3.18
CA GLY A 201 -9.93 8.51 1.84
C GLY A 201 -10.39 7.17 1.26
N VAL A 202 -9.58 6.11 1.43
CA VAL A 202 -9.95 4.74 1.03
C VAL A 202 -11.22 4.28 1.75
N LEU A 203 -11.29 4.45 3.07
CA LEU A 203 -12.45 4.09 3.88
C LEU A 203 -13.69 4.85 3.43
N LEU A 204 -13.58 6.16 3.22
CA LEU A 204 -14.69 7.01 2.79
C LEU A 204 -15.22 6.54 1.43
N VAL A 205 -14.35 6.38 0.44
CA VAL A 205 -14.73 5.94 -0.92
C VAL A 205 -15.41 4.57 -0.87
N LEU A 206 -14.84 3.60 -0.15
CA LEU A 206 -15.44 2.27 -0.03
C LEU A 206 -16.75 2.28 0.74
N THR A 207 -16.89 3.14 1.75
CA THR A 207 -18.14 3.32 2.48
C THR A 207 -19.22 3.86 1.56
N LEU A 208 -18.91 4.86 0.74
CA LEU A 208 -19.83 5.43 -0.26
C LEU A 208 -20.23 4.42 -1.33
N LEU A 209 -19.26 3.67 -1.86
CA LEU A 209 -19.53 2.66 -2.89
C LEU A 209 -20.35 1.50 -2.32
N ASN A 210 -20.02 1.00 -1.13
CA ASN A 210 -20.83 -0.03 -0.50
C ASN A 210 -22.22 0.51 -0.15
N ALA A 211 -22.34 1.74 0.38
CA ALA A 211 -23.60 2.49 0.63
C ALA A 211 -24.55 2.46 -0.57
N TRP A 212 -23.97 2.71 -1.74
CA TRP A 212 -24.68 2.67 -3.01
C TRP A 212 -25.18 1.27 -3.35
N GLN A 213 -24.35 0.24 -3.15
CA GLN A 213 -24.67 -1.14 -3.50
C GLN A 213 -25.77 -1.75 -2.64
N GLU A 214 -25.66 -1.68 -1.31
CA GLU A 214 -26.58 -2.40 -0.41
C GLU A 214 -27.89 -1.61 -0.17
N GLY A 215 -28.13 -0.50 -0.88
CA GLY A 215 -29.38 0.28 -0.80
C GLY A 215 -29.57 1.11 0.46
N TRP A 216 -28.51 1.39 1.21
CA TRP A 216 -28.47 2.08 2.50
C TRP A 216 -28.32 3.59 2.35
N ARG A 217 -28.82 4.11 1.23
CA ARG A 217 -28.85 5.55 0.90
C ARG A 217 -29.49 6.43 1.97
N ARG A 218 -30.27 5.90 2.91
CA ARG A 218 -30.78 6.71 4.04
C ARG A 218 -29.80 6.85 5.19
N ARG A 219 -28.83 5.94 5.32
CA ARG A 219 -27.82 5.90 6.41
C ARG A 219 -26.46 6.47 5.99
N TRP A 220 -26.29 6.85 4.73
CA TRP A 220 -25.05 7.46 4.23
C TRP A 220 -24.59 8.70 5.00
N PRO A 221 -25.43 9.64 5.50
CA PRO A 221 -24.90 10.85 6.13
C PRO A 221 -24.35 10.50 7.51
N LEU A 222 -24.93 9.49 8.18
CA LEU A 222 -24.44 8.96 9.44
C LEU A 222 -23.10 8.26 9.24
N ALA A 223 -22.97 7.40 8.23
CA ALA A 223 -21.71 6.70 7.96
C ALA A 223 -20.58 7.67 7.60
N ILE A 224 -20.86 8.65 6.72
CA ILE A 224 -19.92 9.73 6.39
C ILE A 224 -19.61 10.56 7.63
N GLY A 225 -20.63 10.93 8.41
CA GLY A 225 -20.47 11.69 9.65
C GLY A 225 -19.56 10.98 10.65
N VAL A 226 -19.70 9.66 10.81
CA VAL A 226 -18.80 8.86 11.67
C VAL A 226 -17.38 8.87 11.15
N VAL A 227 -17.16 8.68 9.85
CA VAL A 227 -15.81 8.71 9.25
C VAL A 227 -15.18 10.10 9.39
N LEU A 228 -15.92 11.17 9.11
CA LEU A 228 -15.42 12.54 9.21
C LEU A 228 -15.19 12.97 10.66
N LEU A 229 -16.05 12.56 11.59
CA LEU A 229 -15.85 12.79 13.01
C LEU A 229 -14.59 12.08 13.51
N ALA A 230 -14.43 10.80 13.17
CA ALA A 230 -13.26 10.03 13.57
C ALA A 230 -11.97 10.59 12.96
N LEU A 231 -12.01 11.03 11.69
CA LEU A 231 -10.90 11.75 11.06
C LEU A 231 -10.61 13.09 11.78
N GLY A 232 -11.65 13.85 12.12
CA GLY A 232 -11.50 15.11 12.85
C GLY A 232 -10.85 14.91 14.22
N LEU A 233 -11.25 13.87 14.95
CA LEU A 233 -10.63 13.50 16.23
C LEU A 233 -9.19 13.05 16.05
N ALA A 234 -8.89 12.27 15.01
CA ALA A 234 -7.53 11.85 14.70
C ALA A 234 -6.64 13.06 14.36
N LEU A 235 -7.12 14.01 13.56
CA LEU A 235 -6.38 15.23 13.23
C LEU A 235 -6.23 16.15 14.45
N PHE A 236 -7.23 16.18 15.33
CA PHE A 236 -7.16 16.92 16.59
C PHE A 236 -6.09 16.37 17.52
N ASP A 237 -5.87 15.05 17.55
CA ASP A 237 -4.77 14.42 18.27
C ASP A 237 -3.41 14.67 17.57
N TYR A 238 -3.37 14.55 16.24
CA TYR A 238 -2.14 14.55 15.46
C TYR A 238 -1.51 15.94 15.22
N LEU A 239 -2.32 17.00 15.06
CA LEU A 239 -1.83 18.34 14.66
C LEU A 239 -1.31 19.28 15.78
N PRO A 240 -1.70 19.17 17.07
CA PRO A 240 -1.19 20.06 18.11
C PRO A 240 0.33 20.06 18.19
N GLY A 241 0.95 21.25 18.09
CA GLY A 241 2.41 21.39 18.07
C GLY A 241 3.08 20.90 16.79
N TRP A 242 2.33 20.77 15.69
CA TRP A 242 2.92 20.44 14.39
C TRP A 242 3.75 21.59 13.85
N GLU A 243 5.00 21.31 13.51
CA GLU A 243 5.92 22.28 12.93
C GLU A 243 6.20 21.91 11.48
N SER A 244 5.93 22.83 10.55
CA SER A 244 6.38 22.66 9.18
C SER A 244 7.91 22.75 9.15
N HIS A 245 8.59 21.67 8.74
CA HIS A 245 10.04 21.59 8.49
C HIS A 245 10.96 21.30 9.70
N VAL A 246 10.51 20.52 10.69
CA VAL A 246 11.40 20.04 11.76
C VAL A 246 12.62 19.34 11.15
N GLY A 247 13.82 19.89 11.37
CA GLY A 247 15.09 19.32 10.92
C GLY A 247 15.40 19.47 9.41
N GLN A 248 14.55 20.14 8.62
CA GLN A 248 14.89 20.49 7.24
C GLN A 248 15.33 21.96 7.19
N ALA A 249 16.53 22.23 6.68
CA ALA A 249 16.90 23.58 6.29
C ALA A 249 15.79 24.09 5.36
N LYS A 250 15.19 25.26 5.68
CA LYS A 250 14.22 25.90 4.77
C LYS A 250 14.89 25.93 3.42
N SER A 251 14.44 25.09 2.50
CA SER A 251 15.01 25.06 1.16
C SER A 251 14.64 26.41 0.57
N GLY A 252 15.52 27.41 0.66
CA GLY A 252 15.34 28.74 0.07
C GLY A 252 15.33 28.70 -1.46
N GLY A 253 15.15 27.51 -2.04
CA GLY A 253 15.14 27.25 -3.46
C GLY A 253 13.82 27.62 -4.11
N VAL A 254 13.93 27.83 -5.42
CA VAL A 254 12.82 28.07 -6.33
C VAL A 254 11.75 26.99 -6.17
N LYS A 255 10.49 27.40 -6.06
CA LYS A 255 9.35 26.49 -6.02
C LYS A 255 9.33 25.66 -7.32
N PRO A 256 9.29 24.31 -7.27
CA PRO A 256 9.24 23.52 -8.49
C PRO A 256 8.04 23.89 -9.36
N SER A 257 8.27 23.91 -10.66
CA SER A 257 7.26 24.09 -11.70
C SER A 257 6.32 22.87 -11.77
N LEU A 258 5.13 23.06 -12.37
CA LEU A 258 4.19 21.96 -12.62
C LEU A 258 4.81 20.85 -13.49
N LEU A 259 5.68 21.22 -14.43
CA LEU A 259 6.40 20.28 -15.27
C LEU A 259 7.33 19.40 -14.44
N GLU A 260 8.08 19.96 -13.49
CA GLU A 260 8.97 19.19 -12.61
C GLU A 260 8.21 18.20 -11.72
N TYR A 261 7.06 18.61 -11.15
CA TYR A 261 6.21 17.69 -10.41
C TYR A 261 5.69 16.57 -11.32
N THR A 262 5.26 16.90 -12.55
CA THR A 262 4.75 15.91 -13.50
C THR A 262 5.83 14.91 -13.92
N VAL A 263 7.02 15.39 -14.25
CA VAL A 263 8.18 14.54 -14.60
C VAL A 263 8.58 13.67 -13.42
N PHE A 264 8.61 14.21 -12.20
CA PHE A 264 8.91 13.45 -10.99
C PHE A 264 7.87 12.34 -10.76
N PHE A 265 6.57 12.67 -10.83
CA PHE A 265 5.49 11.71 -10.63
C PHE A 265 5.54 10.59 -11.69
N CYS A 266 5.76 10.92 -12.96
CA CYS A 266 5.90 9.93 -14.01
C CYS A 266 7.13 9.03 -13.78
N ARG A 267 8.29 9.59 -13.41
CA ARG A 267 9.46 8.77 -13.06
C ARG A 267 9.19 7.86 -11.86
N TRP A 268 8.51 8.38 -10.82
CA TRP A 268 8.10 7.59 -9.66
C TRP A 268 7.18 6.43 -10.06
N MET A 269 6.20 6.67 -10.95
CA MET A 269 5.37 5.60 -11.48
C MET A 269 6.20 4.53 -12.19
N GLY A 270 7.19 4.93 -13.02
CA GLY A 270 8.06 3.98 -13.73
C GLY A 270 9.16 3.31 -12.87
N SER A 271 9.28 3.68 -11.60
CA SER A 271 10.35 3.19 -10.71
C SER A 271 10.36 1.69 -10.41
N PRO A 272 9.27 0.90 -10.48
CA PRO A 272 9.38 -0.55 -10.35
C PRO A 272 10.20 -1.21 -11.47
N PHE A 273 10.28 -0.55 -12.64
CA PHE A 273 10.91 -1.08 -13.85
C PHE A 273 12.16 -0.30 -14.26
N SER A 274 12.61 0.63 -13.42
CA SER A 274 13.81 1.43 -13.66
C SER A 274 14.48 1.75 -12.34
N SER A 275 15.80 1.74 -12.31
CA SER A 275 16.59 2.06 -11.12
C SER A 275 17.51 3.21 -11.44
N ALA A 276 17.65 4.18 -10.53
CA ALA A 276 18.73 5.16 -10.61
C ALA A 276 19.59 5.02 -9.34
N PRO A 277 20.93 4.92 -9.46
CA PRO A 277 21.80 4.92 -8.30
C PRO A 277 21.59 6.20 -7.49
N PHE A 278 21.19 6.08 -6.22
CA PHE A 278 20.87 7.23 -5.38
C PHE A 278 22.10 8.12 -5.06
N TRP A 279 23.31 7.55 -5.07
CA TRP A 279 24.54 8.19 -4.59
C TRP A 279 25.45 8.77 -5.68
N ILE A 280 25.06 8.69 -6.95
CA ILE A 280 25.92 9.14 -8.05
C ILE A 280 25.47 10.55 -8.45
N HIS A 281 26.20 11.56 -7.97
CA HIS A 281 25.95 12.97 -8.27
C HIS A 281 26.30 13.34 -9.72
N ASP A 282 27.32 12.69 -10.29
CA ASP A 282 27.64 12.77 -11.72
C ASP A 282 26.95 11.65 -12.46
N LEU A 283 25.72 11.89 -12.92
CA LEU A 283 24.92 10.92 -13.67
C LEU A 283 25.71 10.45 -14.89
N ALA A 284 26.40 9.32 -14.74
CA ALA A 284 26.94 8.59 -15.87
C ALA A 284 25.80 8.42 -16.90
N PRO A 285 26.09 8.44 -18.21
CA PRO A 285 25.06 8.36 -19.26
C PRO A 285 24.03 7.23 -19.05
N ALA A 286 24.46 6.12 -18.43
CA ALA A 286 23.60 5.01 -18.03
C ALA A 286 22.50 5.40 -17.02
N ALA A 287 22.81 6.20 -16.00
CA ALA A 287 21.84 6.63 -15.00
C ALA A 287 20.80 7.58 -15.63
N GLN A 288 21.22 8.47 -16.53
CA GLN A 288 20.30 9.34 -17.26
C GLN A 288 19.34 8.53 -18.16
N TRP A 289 19.85 7.48 -18.83
CA TRP A 289 19.02 6.59 -19.64
C TRP A 289 17.96 5.87 -18.78
N GLN A 290 18.35 5.35 -17.62
CA GLN A 290 17.41 4.71 -16.67
C GLN A 290 16.32 5.68 -16.19
N MET A 291 16.68 6.94 -15.89
CA MET A 291 15.72 7.97 -15.51
C MET A 291 14.74 8.33 -16.64
N ASN A 292 15.23 8.37 -17.88
CA ASN A 292 14.39 8.62 -19.05
C ASN A 292 13.48 7.42 -19.36
N ALA A 293 13.98 6.20 -19.22
CA ALA A 293 13.16 4.98 -19.33
C ALA A 293 12.05 4.99 -18.28
N GLY A 294 12.36 5.33 -17.02
CA GLY A 294 11.36 5.49 -15.96
C GLY A 294 10.30 6.54 -16.30
N LEU A 295 10.69 7.67 -16.89
CA LEU A 295 9.75 8.70 -17.36
C LEU A 295 8.81 8.18 -18.45
N VAL A 296 9.35 7.53 -19.49
CA VAL A 296 8.56 7.03 -20.63
C VAL A 296 7.61 5.91 -20.20
N LEU A 297 8.14 4.92 -19.46
CA LEU A 297 7.35 3.82 -18.93
C LEU A 297 6.26 4.35 -18.00
N GLY A 298 6.65 5.15 -17.02
CA GLY A 298 5.72 5.71 -16.04
C GLY A 298 4.65 6.59 -16.66
N GLY A 299 5.00 7.48 -17.62
CA GLY A 299 4.03 8.28 -18.35
C GLY A 299 3.01 7.42 -19.12
N THR A 300 3.49 6.36 -19.80
CA THR A 300 2.63 5.40 -20.50
C THR A 300 1.68 4.71 -19.53
N PHE A 301 2.19 4.28 -18.37
CA PHE A 301 1.38 3.62 -17.35
C PHE A 301 0.37 4.56 -16.70
N VAL A 302 0.70 5.82 -16.46
CA VAL A 302 -0.24 6.82 -15.94
C VAL A 302 -1.46 6.94 -16.86
N LEU A 303 -1.24 7.06 -18.18
CA LEU A 303 -2.33 7.13 -19.14
C LEU A 303 -3.19 5.85 -19.16
N GLY A 304 -2.56 4.68 -19.12
CA GLY A 304 -3.27 3.39 -19.06
C GLY A 304 -4.10 3.22 -17.78
N ILE A 305 -3.51 3.54 -16.63
CA ILE A 305 -4.15 3.45 -15.31
C ILE A 305 -5.30 4.47 -15.20
N ALA A 306 -5.12 5.69 -15.69
CA ALA A 306 -6.18 6.69 -15.71
C ALA A 306 -7.34 6.23 -16.59
N SER A 307 -7.06 5.79 -17.82
CA SER A 307 -8.08 5.32 -18.77
C SER A 307 -8.91 4.18 -18.18
N ILE A 308 -8.26 3.17 -17.59
CA ILE A 308 -8.97 2.03 -17.04
C ILE A 308 -9.75 2.34 -15.77
N SER A 309 -9.23 3.24 -14.94
CA SER A 309 -9.91 3.69 -13.71
C SER A 309 -11.17 4.48 -14.05
N VAL A 310 -11.15 5.32 -15.10
CA VAL A 310 -12.33 6.04 -15.59
C VAL A 310 -13.38 5.06 -16.10
N VAL A 311 -13.01 4.09 -16.93
CA VAL A 311 -13.94 3.07 -17.43
C VAL A 311 -14.54 2.27 -16.27
N ALA A 312 -13.72 1.86 -15.30
CA ALA A 312 -14.17 1.15 -14.11
C ALA A 312 -15.14 1.99 -13.27
N LEU A 313 -14.84 3.27 -13.04
CA LEU A 313 -15.70 4.17 -12.30
C LEU A 313 -17.06 4.34 -12.98
N ILE A 314 -17.07 4.57 -14.30
CA ILE A 314 -18.31 4.67 -15.08
C ILE A 314 -19.12 3.37 -14.95
N ARG A 315 -18.48 2.21 -15.00
CA ARG A 315 -19.17 0.92 -14.80
C ARG A 315 -19.71 0.77 -13.37
N CYS A 316 -18.97 1.17 -12.33
CA CYS A 316 -19.47 1.17 -10.96
C CYS A 316 -20.74 2.03 -10.82
N LEU A 317 -20.74 3.22 -11.43
CA LEU A 317 -21.88 4.13 -11.35
C LEU A 317 -23.12 3.59 -12.08
N LYS A 318 -22.94 2.83 -13.16
CA LYS A 318 -24.02 2.24 -13.96
C LYS A 318 -24.52 0.89 -13.43
N ASP A 319 -23.64 0.06 -12.87
CA ASP A 319 -23.94 -1.31 -12.47
C ASP A 319 -23.51 -1.58 -11.02
N ARG A 320 -24.54 -1.78 -10.16
CA ARG A 320 -24.34 -2.11 -8.75
C ARG A 320 -23.63 -3.45 -8.57
N THR A 321 -23.81 -4.41 -9.46
CA THR A 321 -23.15 -5.72 -9.33
C THR A 321 -21.66 -5.62 -9.65
N ALA A 322 -21.29 -4.83 -10.66
CA ALA A 322 -19.90 -4.56 -11.01
C ALA A 322 -19.15 -3.82 -9.90
N THR A 323 -19.82 -2.90 -9.19
CA THR A 323 -19.21 -2.11 -8.11
C THR A 323 -18.50 -2.98 -7.07
N GLY A 324 -19.07 -4.12 -6.69
CA GLY A 324 -18.55 -4.93 -5.60
C GLY A 324 -17.25 -5.66 -5.98
N LYS A 325 -17.05 -5.85 -7.29
CA LYS A 325 -15.83 -6.44 -7.84
C LYS A 325 -14.78 -5.37 -8.16
N LEU A 326 -15.19 -4.20 -8.62
CA LEU A 326 -14.31 -3.12 -9.06
C LEU A 326 -13.84 -2.20 -7.93
N ALA A 327 -14.68 -1.95 -6.92
CA ALA A 327 -14.41 -1.00 -5.84
C ALA A 327 -13.11 -1.29 -5.07
N PRO A 328 -12.78 -2.54 -4.69
CA PRO A 328 -11.50 -2.84 -4.03
C PRO A 328 -10.29 -2.42 -4.86
N TRP A 329 -10.32 -2.70 -6.16
CA TRP A 329 -9.22 -2.39 -7.07
C TRP A 329 -9.11 -0.90 -7.36
N LEU A 330 -10.25 -0.20 -7.49
CA LEU A 330 -10.28 1.27 -7.59
C LEU A 330 -9.67 1.92 -6.34
N ALA A 331 -10.02 1.43 -5.15
CA ALA A 331 -9.51 1.96 -3.90
C ALA A 331 -8.00 1.76 -3.76
N ILE A 332 -7.48 0.58 -4.10
CA ILE A 332 -6.03 0.29 -4.10
C ILE A 332 -5.29 1.21 -5.09
N THR A 333 -5.80 1.34 -6.32
CA THR A 333 -5.21 2.22 -7.34
C THR A 333 -5.22 3.68 -6.89
N ALA A 334 -6.34 4.17 -6.35
CA ALA A 334 -6.48 5.54 -5.88
C ALA A 334 -5.55 5.84 -4.70
N PHE A 335 -5.43 4.91 -3.75
CA PHE A 335 -4.47 4.99 -2.65
C PHE A 335 -3.04 5.14 -3.16
N ALA A 336 -2.62 4.27 -4.08
CA ALA A 336 -1.28 4.29 -4.64
C ALA A 336 -0.98 5.61 -5.37
N ILE A 337 -1.90 6.08 -6.20
CA ILE A 337 -1.75 7.36 -6.92
C ILE A 337 -1.65 8.52 -5.92
N ALA A 338 -2.52 8.58 -4.92
CA ALA A 338 -2.49 9.62 -3.91
C ALA A 338 -1.18 9.60 -3.10
N ALA A 339 -0.68 8.41 -2.75
CA ALA A 339 0.62 8.25 -2.09
C ALA A 339 1.75 8.77 -2.98
N GLY A 340 1.72 8.48 -4.28
CA GLY A 340 2.67 9.02 -5.26
C GLY A 340 2.63 10.53 -5.38
N VAL A 341 1.44 11.14 -5.31
CA VAL A 341 1.28 12.61 -5.29
C VAL A 341 1.91 13.18 -4.01
N LEU A 342 1.68 12.58 -2.84
CA LEU A 342 2.31 13.01 -1.60
C LEU A 342 3.84 12.91 -1.66
N VAL A 343 4.38 11.80 -2.18
CA VAL A 343 5.82 11.62 -2.39
C VAL A 343 6.36 12.69 -3.34
N THR A 344 5.66 12.96 -4.45
CA THR A 344 6.04 13.98 -5.43
C THR A 344 6.09 15.36 -4.78
N LEU A 345 5.02 15.79 -4.11
CA LEU A 345 4.96 17.08 -3.42
C LEU A 345 6.05 17.22 -2.36
N GLY A 346 6.32 16.15 -1.61
CA GLY A 346 7.31 16.12 -0.55
C GLY A 346 8.76 16.00 -1.04
N ARG A 347 9.02 15.48 -2.24
CA ARG A 347 10.38 15.08 -2.66
C ARG A 347 10.93 15.73 -3.93
N THR A 348 10.11 16.38 -4.76
CA THR A 348 10.59 17.04 -6.00
C THR A 348 11.67 18.10 -5.75
N ARG A 349 11.70 18.74 -4.56
CA ARG A 349 12.68 19.77 -4.22
C ARG A 349 14.07 19.25 -3.84
N PHE A 350 14.21 17.95 -3.56
CA PHE A 350 15.47 17.40 -3.06
C PHE A 350 16.37 16.95 -4.19
N SER A 351 15.93 15.95 -4.95
CA SER A 351 16.63 15.46 -6.13
C SER A 351 15.68 14.62 -6.97
N PRO A 352 15.81 14.65 -8.31
CA PRO A 352 15.03 13.79 -9.19
C PRO A 352 15.27 12.29 -8.94
N THR A 353 16.37 11.89 -8.29
CA THR A 353 16.63 10.47 -7.98
C THR A 353 15.78 9.93 -6.82
N PHE A 354 15.18 10.80 -6.00
CA PHE A 354 14.33 10.37 -4.88
C PHE A 354 13.14 9.54 -5.33
N CYS A 355 12.63 9.74 -6.56
CA CYS A 355 11.51 8.96 -7.08
C CYS A 355 11.83 7.45 -7.25
N PHE A 356 13.11 7.06 -7.24
CA PHE A 356 13.57 5.66 -7.36
C PHE A 356 13.95 5.02 -6.02
N LEU A 357 13.84 5.74 -4.89
CA LEU A 357 14.13 5.14 -3.58
C LEU A 357 13.19 3.97 -3.31
N GLY A 358 13.74 2.81 -2.97
CA GLY A 358 12.99 1.55 -2.81
C GLY A 358 11.78 1.66 -1.88
N ARG A 359 11.85 2.52 -0.86
CA ARG A 359 10.71 2.79 0.04
C ARG A 359 9.50 3.42 -0.65
N TYR A 360 9.69 4.23 -1.68
CA TYR A 360 8.57 4.82 -2.44
C TYR A 360 8.10 3.94 -3.59
N VAL A 361 8.98 3.09 -4.13
CA VAL A 361 8.61 2.05 -5.12
C VAL A 361 7.54 1.12 -4.54
N SER A 362 7.59 0.87 -3.22
CA SER A 362 6.58 0.07 -2.51
C SER A 362 5.14 0.52 -2.77
N PHE A 363 4.90 1.81 -2.95
CA PHE A 363 3.57 2.37 -3.22
C PHE A 363 3.18 2.30 -4.70
N SER A 364 4.13 2.51 -5.63
CA SER A 364 3.81 2.50 -7.07
C SER A 364 3.40 1.11 -7.53
N ILE A 365 3.99 0.04 -6.98
CA ILE A 365 3.59 -1.35 -7.21
C ILE A 365 2.09 -1.56 -7.02
N TRP A 366 1.47 -0.94 -6.02
CA TRP A 366 0.03 -1.07 -5.78
C TRP A 366 -0.83 -0.43 -6.86
N ALA A 367 -0.34 0.62 -7.54
CA ALA A 367 -1.04 1.18 -8.69
C ALA A 367 -1.11 0.16 -9.84
N TYR A 368 -0.03 -0.59 -10.06
CA TYR A 368 0.02 -1.67 -11.06
C TYR A 368 -0.90 -2.83 -10.71
N LEU A 369 -0.85 -3.30 -9.47
CA LEU A 369 -1.69 -4.42 -9.02
C LEU A 369 -3.17 -4.04 -9.01
N GLY A 370 -3.49 -2.83 -8.56
CA GLY A 370 -4.84 -2.28 -8.63
C GLY A 370 -5.36 -2.20 -10.07
N ALA A 371 -4.57 -1.63 -10.99
CA ALA A 371 -4.93 -1.53 -12.40
C ALA A 371 -5.07 -2.89 -13.09
N ALA A 372 -4.19 -3.85 -12.80
CA ALA A 372 -4.32 -5.22 -13.30
C ALA A 372 -5.62 -5.89 -12.84
N GLY A 373 -5.98 -5.69 -11.56
CA GLY A 373 -7.26 -6.13 -11.01
C GLY A 373 -8.47 -5.49 -11.70
N LEU A 374 -8.41 -4.18 -11.98
CA LEU A 374 -9.43 -3.47 -12.75
C LEU A 374 -9.57 -4.04 -14.17
N PHE A 375 -8.45 -4.21 -14.87
CA PHE A 375 -8.42 -4.72 -16.25
C PHE A 375 -9.09 -6.07 -16.37
N LEU A 376 -8.69 -7.02 -15.54
CA LEU A 376 -9.19 -8.38 -15.61
C LEU A 376 -10.64 -8.51 -15.12
N THR A 377 -11.10 -7.58 -14.28
CA THR A 377 -12.51 -7.50 -13.88
C THR A 377 -13.38 -6.91 -14.99
N LEU A 378 -12.88 -5.92 -15.74
CA LEU A 378 -13.59 -5.28 -16.85
C LEU A 378 -13.67 -6.16 -18.11
N TRP A 379 -12.64 -6.98 -18.35
CA TRP A 379 -12.52 -7.87 -19.50
C TRP A 379 -12.45 -9.36 -19.08
N PRO A 380 -13.60 -9.95 -18.67
CA PRO A 380 -13.64 -11.34 -18.24
C PRO A 380 -13.27 -12.33 -19.35
N ASP A 381 -13.46 -11.97 -20.63
CA ASP A 381 -13.20 -12.84 -21.79
C ASP A 381 -11.74 -12.83 -22.28
N PHE A 382 -10.84 -12.13 -21.58
CA PHE A 382 -9.40 -12.16 -21.89
C PHE A 382 -8.87 -13.60 -21.83
N PRO A 383 -8.12 -14.08 -22.86
CA PRO A 383 -8.33 -15.38 -23.46
C PRO A 383 -7.97 -16.53 -22.52
N GLY A 384 -9.01 -17.28 -22.16
CA GLY A 384 -8.96 -18.52 -21.41
C GLY A 384 -10.21 -19.33 -21.71
N ARG A 385 -10.31 -19.77 -22.97
CA ARG A 385 -11.18 -20.80 -23.56
C ARG A 385 -12.49 -21.15 -22.83
N GLY A 386 -13.58 -20.95 -23.57
CA GLY A 386 -14.88 -21.50 -23.29
C GLY A 386 -15.95 -20.44 -23.52
N ARG A 387 -16.26 -20.14 -24.79
CA ARG A 387 -17.63 -19.77 -25.08
C ARG A 387 -18.44 -21.00 -24.67
N ASP A 388 -18.97 -21.01 -23.45
CA ASP A 388 -20.18 -21.75 -23.18
C ASP A 388 -21.26 -21.07 -24.02
N THR A 389 -21.26 -21.38 -25.31
CA THR A 389 -22.44 -21.32 -26.14
C THR A 389 -23.43 -22.34 -25.57
N GLY A 390 -24.06 -22.02 -24.43
CA GLY A 390 -25.45 -22.40 -24.25
C GLY A 390 -26.20 -21.53 -25.23
N ILE A 391 -26.55 -22.01 -26.42
CA ILE A 391 -27.73 -22.86 -26.58
C ILE A 391 -28.79 -22.39 -25.59
N LEU A 392 -29.33 -21.21 -25.89
CA LEU A 392 -30.72 -20.91 -25.60
C LEU A 392 -31.53 -21.97 -26.36
N CYS A 393 -31.76 -23.11 -25.72
CA CYS A 393 -32.89 -23.96 -26.08
C CYS A 393 -34.14 -23.09 -25.87
N ALA A 394 -34.78 -22.76 -27.00
CA ALA A 394 -36.20 -22.50 -27.03
C ALA A 394 -36.93 -23.70 -26.40
N GLY A 395 -37.91 -23.39 -25.55
CA GLY A 395 -38.75 -24.32 -24.82
C GLY A 395 -39.62 -23.55 -23.85
#